data_AF-A0A0Q7XXK1-F1
#
_entry.id   AF-A0A0Q7XXK1-F1
#
_cell.length_a   1.000
_cell.length_b   1.000
_cell.length_c   1.000
_cell.angle_alpha   90.00
_cell.angle_beta   90.00
_cell.angle_gamma   90.00
#
_symmetry.space_group_name_H-M   'P 1'
#
loop_
_entity.id
_entity.type
_entity.pdbx_description
1 polymer ?
#
loop_
_entity_poly.entity_id
_entity_poly.type
_entity_poly.pdbx_seq_one_letter_code
_entity_poly.pdbx_strand_id
1 'polypeptide(L)'
;MNGRVATLGDLGSLRAEGAETELAHAHRPLLRLDDAEPFPPLAAGFAIYRETAQSVSSKFQIEPVADCVIEYAIWYDWDIQHLYDLEHVWLHLDAYGQVVQVEASRHGSRLVMQRPDGALPVEAGRPVLFLEPGKHAHWADGETMRLEAGERIDEMCGALAGQRGIHLSNRFSDAGLFHATEEQDQLARTQLQNWRFAPSWSFTRTSDDIGDYRLVPWPALEAWVPTRVKHLISELSKHDIDSLSFQQSQAET
;
A
#
# COMPACT_ATOMS: atom_id res chain seq x y z
N MET A 1 21.29 -2.08 -20.93
CA MET A 1 21.52 -1.28 -19.70
C MET A 1 21.25 -2.20 -18.53
N ASN A 2 22.25 -2.45 -17.67
CA ASN A 2 22.12 -3.33 -16.50
C ASN A 2 21.11 -2.74 -15.52
N GLY A 3 19.84 -3.14 -15.64
CA GLY A 3 18.80 -2.77 -14.69
C GLY A 3 19.12 -3.44 -13.36
N ARG A 4 19.59 -2.67 -12.37
CA ARG A 4 19.59 -3.13 -10.99
C ARG A 4 18.16 -3.48 -10.61
N VAL A 5 17.93 -4.72 -10.19
CA VAL A 5 16.68 -5.16 -9.59
C VAL A 5 16.51 -4.40 -8.28
N ALA A 6 15.43 -3.64 -8.16
CA ALA A 6 15.11 -2.95 -6.92
C ALA A 6 14.51 -3.95 -5.91
N THR A 7 15.35 -4.36 -4.97
CA THR A 7 14.97 -5.13 -3.78
C THR A 7 14.58 -4.18 -2.65
N LEU A 8 13.95 -4.69 -1.60
CA LEU A 8 13.79 -3.93 -0.35
C LEU A 8 15.14 -3.54 0.26
N GLY A 9 16.22 -4.27 -0.06
CA GLY A 9 17.58 -3.93 0.32
C GLY A 9 18.05 -2.57 -0.23
N ASP A 10 17.54 -2.15 -1.39
CA ASP A 10 17.90 -0.87 -2.00
C ASP A 10 17.28 0.31 -1.23
N LEU A 11 16.06 0.15 -0.70
CA LEU A 11 15.46 1.12 0.24
C LEU A 11 16.19 1.16 1.58
N GLY A 12 16.72 0.02 2.04
CA GLY A 12 17.46 -0.09 3.30
C GLY A 12 18.76 0.72 3.35
N SER A 13 19.33 1.05 2.19
CA SER A 13 20.50 1.92 2.05
C SER A 13 20.20 3.41 2.21
N LEU A 14 18.92 3.78 2.14
CA LEU A 14 18.41 5.16 2.14
C LEU A 14 17.86 5.59 3.50
N ARG A 15 18.47 5.10 4.60
CA ARG A 15 18.11 5.54 5.96
C ARG A 15 18.30 7.04 6.06
N ALA A 16 17.22 7.76 6.30
CA ALA A 16 17.29 9.16 6.65
C ALA A 16 17.53 9.31 8.15
N GLU A 17 18.40 10.23 8.52
CA GLU A 17 18.70 10.57 9.90
C GLU A 17 18.17 11.98 10.20
N GLY A 18 17.76 12.22 11.44
CA GLY A 18 17.31 13.53 11.90
C GLY A 18 15.93 13.52 12.57
N ALA A 19 15.59 14.65 13.17
CA ALA A 19 14.39 14.82 14.00
C ALA A 19 13.08 14.50 13.26
N GLU A 20 13.00 14.78 11.96
CA GLU A 20 11.81 14.45 11.16
C GLU A 20 11.65 12.94 10.95
N THR A 21 12.74 12.23 10.75
CA THR A 21 12.71 10.76 10.65
C THR A 21 12.32 10.14 11.99
N GLU A 22 12.88 10.63 13.11
CA GLU A 22 12.51 10.18 14.45
C GLU A 22 11.02 10.39 14.73
N LEU A 23 10.49 11.56 14.37
CA LEU A 23 9.07 11.87 14.51
C LEU A 23 8.19 10.94 13.66
N ALA A 24 8.54 10.72 12.39
CA ALA A 24 7.81 9.78 11.53
C ALA A 24 7.88 8.33 12.03
N HIS A 25 8.99 7.91 12.63
CA HIS A 25 9.10 6.59 13.24
C HIS A 25 8.23 6.46 14.49
N ALA A 26 8.23 7.47 15.36
CA ALA A 26 7.43 7.49 16.59
C ALA A 26 5.92 7.40 16.29
N HIS A 27 5.48 8.00 15.18
CA HIS A 27 4.08 8.09 14.78
C HIS A 27 3.68 7.17 13.62
N ARG A 28 4.54 6.21 13.29
CA ARG A 28 4.31 5.27 12.18
C ARG A 28 2.95 4.59 12.32
N PRO A 29 2.12 4.52 11.26
CA PRO A 29 0.87 3.78 11.31
C PRO A 29 1.06 2.33 11.75
N LEU A 30 0.15 1.85 12.58
CA LEU A 30 0.01 0.45 12.93
C LEU A 30 -1.16 -0.12 12.13
N LEU A 31 -0.84 -0.85 11.07
CA LEU A 31 -1.85 -1.40 10.19
C LEU A 31 -2.26 -2.78 10.71
N ARG A 32 -3.56 -3.02 10.84
CA ARG A 32 -4.16 -4.31 11.20
C ARG A 32 -4.54 -5.02 9.90
N LEU A 33 -4.01 -6.20 9.67
CA LEU A 33 -4.20 -6.97 8.45
C LEU A 33 -5.14 -8.12 8.71
N ASP A 34 -5.97 -8.46 7.72
CA ASP A 34 -6.72 -9.72 7.76
C ASP A 34 -5.74 -10.89 7.89
N ASP A 35 -6.08 -11.89 8.70
CA ASP A 35 -5.18 -13.00 8.96
C ASP A 35 -4.89 -13.81 7.68
N ALA A 36 -5.83 -13.81 6.72
CA ALA A 36 -5.68 -14.42 5.40
C ALA A 36 -5.05 -13.49 4.34
N GLU A 37 -4.72 -12.23 4.67
CA GLU A 37 -4.17 -11.26 3.73
C GLU A 37 -2.83 -11.75 3.12
N PRO A 38 -2.77 -11.95 1.79
CA PRO A 38 -1.54 -12.34 1.11
C PRO A 38 -0.59 -11.18 0.80
N PHE A 39 -1.05 -9.92 0.82
CA PHE A 39 -0.29 -8.76 0.35
C PHE A 39 0.10 -7.81 1.50
N PRO A 40 1.24 -8.06 2.17
CA PRO A 40 1.70 -7.17 3.24
C PRO A 40 2.24 -5.83 2.69
N PRO A 41 2.14 -4.72 3.47
CA PRO A 41 2.89 -3.51 3.19
C PRO A 41 4.40 -3.77 3.24
N LEU A 42 5.15 -3.24 2.28
CA LEU A 42 6.60 -3.45 2.21
C LEU A 42 7.40 -2.19 2.53
N ALA A 43 6.87 -1.02 2.19
CA ALA A 43 7.53 0.25 2.45
C ALA A 43 6.51 1.37 2.66
N ALA A 44 6.93 2.43 3.34
CA ALA A 44 6.22 3.69 3.38
C ALA A 44 7.19 4.86 3.21
N GLY A 45 6.79 5.82 2.38
CA GLY A 45 7.44 7.10 2.20
C GLY A 45 6.77 8.11 3.13
N PHE A 46 7.55 8.90 3.87
CA PHE A 46 6.99 9.98 4.70
C PHE A 46 7.36 11.39 4.22
N ALA A 47 6.47 12.34 4.47
CA ALA A 47 6.69 13.77 4.31
C ALA A 47 6.02 14.54 5.46
N ILE A 48 6.58 15.68 5.85
CA ILE A 48 6.05 16.51 6.95
C ILE A 48 5.68 17.90 6.43
N TYR A 49 4.48 18.35 6.78
CA TYR A 49 3.94 19.64 6.39
C TYR A 49 3.67 20.48 7.64
N ARG A 50 4.22 21.69 7.68
CA ARG A 50 3.96 22.70 8.74
C ARG A 50 3.09 23.86 8.25
N GLU A 51 2.87 23.91 6.95
CA GLU A 51 2.06 24.90 6.27
C GLU A 51 1.21 24.19 5.21
N THR A 52 0.19 24.87 4.72
CA THR A 52 -0.65 24.36 3.63
C THR A 52 0.19 24.12 2.37
N ALA A 53 0.12 22.93 1.80
CA ALA A 53 0.86 22.56 0.59
C ALA A 53 0.12 21.50 -0.25
N GLN A 54 0.52 21.35 -1.51
CA GLN A 54 0.14 20.17 -2.31
C GLN A 54 0.85 18.94 -1.75
N SER A 55 0.12 17.83 -1.57
CA SER A 55 0.72 16.54 -1.21
C SER A 55 1.78 16.14 -2.23
N VAL A 56 2.93 15.66 -1.74
CA VAL A 56 4.04 15.20 -2.57
C VAL A 56 3.76 13.87 -3.26
N SER A 57 2.82 13.08 -2.74
CA SER A 57 2.52 11.71 -3.22
C SER A 57 1.10 11.54 -3.76
N SER A 58 0.19 12.49 -3.49
CA SER A 58 -1.22 12.43 -3.90
C SER A 58 -1.73 13.74 -4.52
N LYS A 59 -2.97 13.70 -5.01
CA LYS A 59 -3.67 14.88 -5.57
C LYS A 59 -4.20 15.85 -4.52
N PHE A 60 -4.18 15.49 -3.23
CA PHE A 60 -4.84 16.28 -2.19
C PHE A 60 -3.99 17.47 -1.72
N GLN A 61 -4.65 18.57 -1.36
CA GLN A 61 -4.04 19.66 -0.61
C GLN A 61 -3.98 19.26 0.87
N ILE A 62 -2.82 19.44 1.48
CA ILE A 62 -2.58 19.16 2.90
C ILE A 62 -2.65 20.49 3.65
N GLU A 63 -3.48 20.55 4.67
CA GLU A 63 -3.68 21.72 5.51
C GLU A 63 -3.56 21.29 6.98
N PRO A 64 -2.45 21.58 7.67
CA PRO A 64 -2.33 21.26 9.09
C PRO A 64 -3.44 21.92 9.91
N VAL A 65 -4.26 21.10 10.58
CA VAL A 65 -5.25 21.59 11.55
C VAL A 65 -4.64 21.98 12.91
N ALA A 66 -3.35 21.69 13.11
CA ALA A 66 -2.57 22.02 14.31
C ALA A 66 -1.11 22.36 13.92
N ASP A 67 -0.09 21.81 14.58
CA ASP A 67 1.32 22.19 14.36
C ASP A 67 1.88 21.61 13.05
N CYS A 68 1.64 20.32 12.78
CA CYS A 68 2.10 19.71 11.54
C CYS A 68 1.24 18.52 11.11
N VAL A 69 1.49 18.05 9.88
CA VAL A 69 0.95 16.80 9.33
C VAL A 69 2.09 15.91 8.91
N ILE A 70 2.04 14.64 9.30
CA ILE A 70 2.88 13.60 8.70
C ILE A 70 2.03 12.84 7.69
N GLU A 71 2.46 12.87 6.44
CA GLU A 71 1.93 12.01 5.37
C GLU A 71 2.76 10.73 5.31
N TYR A 72 2.09 9.59 5.22
CA TYR A 72 2.67 8.29 4.91
C TYR A 72 2.05 7.78 3.61
N ALA A 73 2.86 7.59 2.58
CA ALA A 73 2.48 6.89 1.35
C ALA A 73 2.97 5.45 1.43
N ILE A 74 2.05 4.50 1.55
CA ILE A 74 2.28 3.09 1.89
C ILE A 74 2.20 2.26 0.61
N TRP A 75 3.30 1.57 0.32
CA TRP A 75 3.48 0.76 -0.87
C TRP A 75 3.06 -0.70 -0.64
N TYR A 76 2.35 -1.23 -1.63
CA TYR A 76 2.06 -2.64 -1.81
C TYR A 76 2.49 -3.07 -3.21
N ASP A 77 3.15 -4.22 -3.33
CA ASP A 77 3.45 -4.80 -4.64
C ASP A 77 2.18 -5.20 -5.39
N TRP A 78 1.16 -5.59 -4.64
CA TRP A 78 -0.09 -6.14 -5.14
C TRP A 78 -1.25 -5.65 -4.30
N ASP A 79 -2.33 -5.34 -5.02
CA ASP A 79 -3.69 -5.32 -4.55
C ASP A 79 -4.42 -6.49 -5.25
N ILE A 80 -5.45 -7.07 -4.64
CA ILE A 80 -6.11 -8.25 -5.20
C ILE A 80 -6.71 -8.00 -6.59
N GLN A 81 -7.00 -6.76 -6.94
CA GLN A 81 -7.49 -6.36 -8.25
C GLN A 81 -6.38 -5.96 -9.23
N HIS A 82 -5.25 -5.42 -8.75
CA HIS A 82 -4.14 -5.04 -9.63
C HIS A 82 -2.73 -5.09 -9.03
N LEU A 83 -1.73 -5.25 -9.91
CA LEU A 83 -0.33 -5.03 -9.61
C LEU A 83 -0.11 -3.57 -9.23
N TYR A 84 0.61 -3.38 -8.11
CA TYR A 84 0.98 -2.12 -7.48
C TYR A 84 -0.18 -1.33 -6.89
N ASP A 85 -0.01 -0.94 -5.63
CA ASP A 85 -0.84 0.08 -5.01
C ASP A 85 -0.07 1.05 -4.10
N LEU A 86 -0.64 2.26 -3.94
CA LEU A 86 -0.08 3.32 -3.11
C LEU A 86 -1.17 4.03 -2.30
N GLU A 87 -1.32 3.61 -1.06
CA GLU A 87 -2.32 4.15 -0.13
C GLU A 87 -1.69 5.16 0.83
N HIS A 88 -2.51 5.96 1.52
CA HIS A 88 -2.06 7.12 2.27
C HIS A 88 -2.67 7.18 3.67
N VAL A 89 -1.88 7.65 4.63
CA VAL A 89 -2.32 8.07 5.97
C VAL A 89 -1.77 9.47 6.24
N TRP A 90 -2.62 10.38 6.71
CA TRP A 90 -2.23 11.72 7.14
C TRP A 90 -2.51 11.88 8.63
N LEU A 91 -1.50 12.25 9.39
CA LEU A 91 -1.56 12.37 10.84
C LEU A 91 -1.30 13.81 11.25
N HIS A 92 -2.29 14.45 11.85
CA HIS A 92 -2.15 15.81 12.36
C HIS A 92 -1.67 15.78 13.80
N LEU A 93 -0.60 16.51 14.08
CA LEU A 93 0.01 16.61 15.39
C LEU A 93 -0.09 18.03 15.94
N ASP A 94 -0.28 18.15 17.25
CA ASP A 94 -0.12 19.41 17.97
C ASP A 94 1.37 19.71 18.26
N ALA A 95 1.63 20.87 18.88
CA ALA A 95 2.98 21.31 19.23
C ALA A 95 3.70 20.42 20.27
N TYR A 96 2.99 19.48 20.88
CA TYR A 96 3.52 18.49 21.82
C TYR A 96 3.67 17.10 21.19
N GLY A 97 3.46 16.98 19.88
CA GLY A 97 3.49 15.71 19.15
C GLY A 97 2.30 14.80 19.45
N GLN A 98 1.20 15.30 20.01
CA GLN A 98 0.00 14.51 20.23
C GLN A 98 -0.86 14.48 18.97
N VAL A 99 -1.42 13.31 18.66
CA VAL A 99 -2.33 13.14 17.53
C VAL A 99 -3.66 13.83 17.81
N VAL A 100 -4.04 14.76 16.94
CA VAL A 100 -5.33 15.48 17.02
C VAL A 100 -6.31 15.09 15.92
N GLN A 101 -5.82 14.55 14.79
CA GLN A 101 -6.65 14.03 13.70
C GLN A 101 -5.88 12.96 12.93
N VAL A 102 -6.62 11.92 12.52
CA VAL A 102 -6.15 10.88 11.61
C VAL A 102 -7.00 10.94 10.37
N GLU A 103 -6.38 10.98 9.20
CA GLU A 103 -7.03 10.81 7.92
C GLU A 103 -6.36 9.68 7.15
N ALA A 104 -7.12 9.01 6.29
CA ALA A 104 -6.56 7.98 5.45
C ALA A 104 -7.29 7.90 4.11
N SER A 105 -6.61 7.32 3.13
CA SER A 105 -7.19 7.07 1.82
C SER A 105 -8.14 5.88 1.85
N ARG A 106 -9.20 6.00 1.05
CA ARG A 106 -10.16 4.94 0.76
C ARG A 106 -10.73 5.17 -0.63
N HIS A 107 -10.48 4.26 -1.56
CA HIS A 107 -11.06 4.28 -2.91
C HIS A 107 -10.89 5.64 -3.61
N GLY A 108 -9.70 6.24 -3.50
CA GLY A 108 -9.36 7.53 -4.10
C GLY A 108 -9.90 8.77 -3.39
N SER A 109 -10.53 8.60 -2.23
CA SER A 109 -10.98 9.68 -1.33
C SER A 109 -10.04 9.80 -0.12
N ARG A 110 -10.00 10.99 0.50
CA ARG A 110 -9.35 11.23 1.79
C ARG A 110 -10.44 11.44 2.84
N LEU A 111 -10.40 10.64 3.91
CA LEU A 111 -11.45 10.60 4.92
C LEU A 111 -10.85 10.78 6.31
N VAL A 112 -11.56 11.51 7.18
CA VAL A 112 -11.24 11.56 8.62
C VAL A 112 -11.60 10.21 9.23
N MET A 113 -10.63 9.62 9.93
CA MET A 113 -10.74 8.34 10.59
C MET A 113 -11.21 8.54 12.02
N GLN A 114 -12.40 8.03 12.34
CA GLN A 114 -12.97 8.02 13.68
C GLN A 114 -13.60 6.65 13.95
N ARG A 115 -13.48 6.20 15.19
CA ARG A 115 -14.17 4.99 15.66
C ARG A 115 -15.67 5.29 15.82
N PRO A 116 -16.54 4.26 15.88
CA PRO A 116 -17.99 4.45 16.03
C PRO A 116 -18.40 5.24 17.29
N ASP A 117 -17.57 5.21 18.34
CA ASP A 117 -17.77 5.97 19.57
C ASP A 117 -17.25 7.43 19.49
N GLY A 118 -16.74 7.85 18.33
CA GLY A 118 -16.16 9.16 18.07
C GLY A 118 -14.70 9.30 18.49
N ALA A 119 -14.08 8.26 19.06
CA ALA A 119 -12.68 8.30 19.45
C ALA A 119 -11.74 8.30 18.24
N LEU A 120 -10.57 8.95 18.40
CA LEU A 120 -9.48 8.81 17.43
C LEU A 120 -8.91 7.39 17.48
N PRO A 121 -8.62 6.77 16.34
CA PRO A 121 -8.07 5.42 16.31
C PRO A 121 -6.55 5.49 16.58
N VAL A 122 -6.16 5.81 17.81
CA VAL A 122 -4.74 6.01 18.21
C VAL A 122 -4.40 5.16 19.43
N GLU A 123 -3.29 4.44 19.36
CA GLU A 123 -2.74 3.66 20.47
C GLU A 123 -1.25 3.99 20.62
N ALA A 124 -0.81 4.35 21.83
CA ALA A 124 0.57 4.73 22.12
C ALA A 124 1.15 5.78 21.15
N GLY A 125 0.33 6.75 20.73
CA GLY A 125 0.74 7.83 19.80
C GLY A 125 0.75 7.45 18.31
N ARG A 126 0.40 6.22 17.95
CA ARG A 126 0.35 5.73 16.56
C ARG A 126 -1.09 5.58 16.09
N PRO A 127 -1.45 5.96 14.85
CA PRO A 127 -2.76 5.64 14.31
C PRO A 127 -2.86 4.13 14.07
N VAL A 128 -3.98 3.53 14.51
CA VAL A 128 -4.29 2.11 14.35
C VAL A 128 -5.41 1.98 13.33
N LEU A 129 -5.08 1.49 12.14
CA LEU A 129 -6.01 1.40 11.02
C LEU A 129 -6.12 -0.04 10.53
N PHE A 130 -7.32 -0.43 10.15
CA PHE A 130 -7.61 -1.71 9.53
C PHE A 130 -7.40 -1.60 8.04
N LEU A 131 -6.60 -2.51 7.49
CA LEU A 131 -6.53 -2.70 6.06
C LEU A 131 -7.73 -3.51 5.64
N GLU A 132 -8.38 -3.00 4.61
CA GLU A 132 -9.42 -3.73 3.96
C GLU A 132 -8.78 -5.03 3.34
N PRO A 133 -9.41 -6.22 3.41
CA PRO A 133 -8.81 -7.43 2.85
C PRO A 133 -8.64 -7.37 1.33
N GLY A 134 -7.39 -7.43 0.87
CA GLY A 134 -6.92 -7.44 -0.53
C GLY A 134 -6.66 -6.08 -1.18
N LYS A 135 -6.40 -4.96 -0.46
CA LYS A 135 -7.02 -3.65 -0.81
C LYS A 135 -6.21 -2.37 -1.04
N HIS A 136 -6.99 -1.41 -1.59
CA HIS A 136 -6.97 0.07 -1.73
C HIS A 136 -7.54 0.94 -0.58
N ALA A 137 -7.65 0.46 0.67
CA ALA A 137 -8.36 1.27 1.68
C ALA A 137 -7.98 1.01 3.13
N HIS A 138 -8.06 2.10 3.90
CA HIS A 138 -7.93 2.10 5.35
C HIS A 138 -9.26 2.37 6.05
N TRP A 139 -9.42 1.75 7.21
CA TRP A 139 -10.58 1.89 8.08
C TRP A 139 -10.18 2.15 9.54
N ALA A 140 -10.97 2.95 10.24
CA ALA A 140 -10.75 3.21 11.67
C ALA A 140 -11.19 2.03 12.55
N ASP A 141 -12.06 1.16 12.03
CA ASP A 141 -12.68 0.06 12.75
C ASP A 141 -13.02 -1.12 11.80
N GLY A 142 -12.64 -2.33 12.20
CA GLY A 142 -12.80 -3.53 11.38
C GLY A 142 -14.24 -4.07 11.33
N GLU A 143 -15.04 -3.86 12.38
CA GLU A 143 -16.45 -4.28 12.40
C GLU A 143 -17.29 -3.40 11.46
N THR A 144 -17.09 -2.09 11.52
CA THR A 144 -17.71 -1.12 10.62
C THR A 144 -17.36 -1.43 9.16
N MET A 145 -16.08 -1.70 8.88
CA MET A 145 -15.63 -2.14 7.56
C MET A 145 -16.36 -3.40 7.07
N ARG A 146 -16.50 -4.41 7.94
CA ARG A 146 -17.21 -5.64 7.60
C ARG A 146 -18.68 -5.39 7.29
N LEU A 147 -19.35 -4.58 8.11
CA LEU A 147 -20.76 -4.26 7.94
C LEU A 147 -21.04 -3.46 6.66
N GLU A 148 -20.18 -2.48 6.35
CA GLU A 148 -20.41 -1.57 5.23
C GLU A 148 -19.90 -2.10 3.89
N ALA A 149 -18.82 -2.88 3.87
CA ALA A 149 -18.13 -3.27 2.65
C ALA A 149 -17.93 -4.78 2.49
N GLY A 150 -18.35 -5.61 3.47
CA GLY A 150 -17.98 -7.02 3.54
C GLY A 150 -18.31 -7.84 2.30
N GLU A 151 -19.54 -7.76 1.80
CA GLU A 151 -19.94 -8.49 0.59
C GLU A 151 -19.11 -8.10 -0.63
N ARG A 152 -18.82 -6.81 -0.78
CA ARG A 152 -18.01 -6.28 -1.87
C ARG A 152 -16.56 -6.71 -1.76
N ILE A 153 -16.02 -6.76 -0.53
CA ILE A 153 -14.68 -7.23 -0.21
C ILE A 153 -14.54 -8.70 -0.59
N ASP A 154 -15.50 -9.55 -0.19
CA ASP A 154 -15.50 -10.97 -0.52
C ASP A 154 -15.54 -11.20 -2.05
N GLU A 155 -16.33 -10.39 -2.77
CA GLU A 155 -16.41 -10.45 -4.23
C GLU A 155 -15.09 -10.04 -4.90
N MET A 156 -14.46 -8.95 -4.43
CA MET A 156 -13.15 -8.48 -4.89
C MET A 156 -12.05 -9.52 -4.65
N CYS A 157 -12.06 -10.17 -3.48
CA CYS A 157 -11.07 -11.19 -3.14
C CYS A 157 -11.30 -12.52 -3.86
N GLY A 158 -12.51 -12.77 -4.35
CA GLY A 158 -12.92 -14.01 -5.01
C GLY A 158 -13.08 -13.87 -6.52
N ALA A 159 -14.31 -13.61 -6.95
CA ALA A 159 -14.71 -13.66 -8.37
C ALA A 159 -14.14 -12.50 -9.21
N LEU A 160 -13.76 -11.39 -8.56
CA LEU A 160 -13.25 -10.20 -9.23
C LEU A 160 -11.76 -9.96 -8.95
N ALA A 161 -11.07 -10.96 -8.42
CA ALA A 161 -9.62 -10.93 -8.26
C ALA A 161 -8.96 -10.74 -9.64
N GLY A 162 -7.99 -9.84 -9.71
CA GLY A 162 -7.26 -9.52 -10.94
C GLY A 162 -8.05 -8.74 -11.98
N GLN A 163 -9.28 -8.26 -11.70
CA GLN A 163 -10.11 -7.57 -12.70
C GLN A 163 -9.39 -6.37 -13.36
N ARG A 164 -8.47 -5.71 -12.64
CA ARG A 164 -7.80 -4.49 -13.07
C ARG A 164 -6.40 -4.69 -13.66
N GLY A 165 -5.79 -5.86 -13.53
CA GLY A 165 -4.51 -6.19 -14.17
C GLY A 165 -3.36 -5.36 -13.60
N ILE A 166 -2.75 -4.47 -14.39
CA ILE A 166 -1.66 -3.59 -13.96
C ILE A 166 -2.20 -2.17 -13.78
N HIS A 167 -1.89 -1.55 -12.64
CA HIS A 167 -2.32 -0.17 -12.37
C HIS A 167 -1.54 0.84 -13.24
N LEU A 168 -2.18 1.32 -14.32
CA LEU A 168 -1.61 2.29 -15.27
C LEU A 168 -2.26 3.69 -15.22
N SER A 169 -3.12 3.95 -14.24
CA SER A 169 -3.79 5.25 -14.04
C SER A 169 -3.22 6.00 -12.83
N ASN A 170 -1.91 6.19 -12.81
CA ASN A 170 -1.20 6.87 -11.73
C ASN A 170 -0.10 7.80 -12.28
N ARG A 171 0.38 8.70 -11.42
CA ARG A 171 1.40 9.72 -11.77
C ARG A 171 2.66 9.15 -12.42
N PHE A 172 3.04 7.92 -12.10
CA PHE A 172 4.28 7.32 -12.59
C PHE A 172 4.12 6.79 -14.02
N SER A 173 3.01 6.10 -14.30
CA SER A 173 2.68 5.67 -15.66
C SER A 173 2.33 6.86 -16.56
N ASP A 174 1.62 7.87 -16.04
CA ASP A 174 1.30 9.11 -16.76
C ASP A 174 2.57 9.89 -17.15
N ALA A 175 3.61 9.84 -16.32
CA ALA A 175 4.93 10.40 -16.60
C ALA A 175 5.80 9.52 -17.53
N GLY A 176 5.27 8.39 -18.00
CA GLY A 176 6.00 7.44 -18.85
C GLY A 176 7.13 6.68 -18.14
N LEU A 177 7.11 6.62 -16.81
CA LEU A 177 8.17 5.98 -16.04
C LEU A 177 8.07 4.45 -16.12
N PHE A 178 6.91 3.89 -16.40
CA PHE A 178 6.71 2.49 -16.79
C PHE A 178 5.46 2.33 -17.66
N HIS A 179 5.40 1.22 -18.39
CA HIS A 179 4.28 0.80 -19.22
C HIS A 179 4.13 -0.72 -19.13
N ALA A 180 2.97 -1.22 -19.53
CA ALA A 180 2.75 -2.65 -19.71
C ALA A 180 2.13 -2.93 -21.08
N THR A 181 2.45 -4.10 -21.65
CA THR A 181 1.74 -4.63 -22.81
C THR A 181 0.41 -5.24 -22.39
N GLU A 182 -0.50 -5.46 -23.34
CA GLU A 182 -1.76 -6.18 -23.10
C GLU A 182 -1.52 -7.61 -22.58
N GLU A 183 -0.47 -8.29 -23.08
CA GLU A 183 -0.05 -9.60 -22.60
C GLU A 183 0.37 -9.56 -21.12
N GLN A 184 1.20 -8.59 -20.72
CA GLN A 184 1.62 -8.43 -19.33
C GLN A 184 0.45 -8.09 -18.41
N ASP A 185 -0.47 -7.27 -18.89
CA ASP A 185 -1.71 -6.93 -18.18
C ASP A 185 -2.58 -8.19 -17.96
N GLN A 186 -2.72 -9.03 -18.99
CA GLN A 186 -3.44 -10.30 -18.90
C GLN A 186 -2.76 -11.32 -17.97
N LEU A 187 -1.43 -11.37 -17.94
CA LEU A 187 -0.67 -12.19 -16.99
C LEU A 187 -0.92 -11.74 -15.55
N ALA A 188 -0.92 -10.42 -15.29
CA ALA A 188 -1.25 -9.88 -13.96
C ALA A 188 -2.67 -10.27 -13.53
N ARG A 189 -3.66 -10.16 -14.44
CA ARG A 189 -5.03 -10.62 -14.17
C ARG A 189 -5.08 -12.08 -13.76
N THR A 190 -4.42 -12.93 -14.54
CA THR A 190 -4.41 -14.39 -14.33
C THR A 190 -3.73 -14.75 -13.02
N GLN A 191 -2.59 -14.11 -12.71
CA GLN A 191 -1.86 -14.32 -11.46
C GLN A 191 -2.72 -13.98 -10.24
N LEU A 192 -3.34 -12.81 -10.24
CA LEU A 192 -4.20 -12.35 -9.13
C LEU A 192 -5.45 -13.21 -8.98
N GLN A 193 -6.04 -13.67 -10.09
CA GLN A 193 -7.16 -14.60 -10.06
C GLN A 193 -6.79 -15.94 -9.40
N ASN A 194 -5.55 -16.40 -9.56
CA ASN A 194 -5.00 -17.59 -8.90
C ASN A 194 -4.70 -17.37 -7.41
N TRP A 195 -4.45 -16.12 -7.01
CA TRP A 195 -4.23 -15.71 -5.60
C TRP A 195 -5.50 -15.28 -4.86
N ARG A 196 -6.68 -15.46 -5.48
CA ARG A 196 -7.96 -15.24 -4.81
C ARG A 196 -8.00 -15.94 -3.45
N PHE A 197 -8.64 -15.30 -2.48
CA PHE A 197 -8.74 -15.83 -1.13
C PHE A 197 -10.07 -15.46 -0.50
N ALA A 198 -10.42 -16.14 0.59
CA ALA A 198 -11.56 -15.78 1.42
C ALA A 198 -11.05 -14.98 2.62
N PRO A 199 -11.48 -13.72 2.80
CA PRO A 199 -11.14 -12.94 3.98
C PRO A 199 -11.55 -13.68 5.27
N SER A 200 -10.66 -13.68 6.25
CA SER A 200 -10.94 -14.32 7.55
C SER A 200 -11.79 -13.44 8.46
N TRP A 201 -11.77 -12.13 8.23
CA TRP A 201 -12.33 -11.09 9.09
C TRP A 201 -11.76 -11.09 10.50
N SER A 202 -10.55 -11.64 10.66
CA SER A 202 -9.75 -11.65 11.88
C SER A 202 -8.51 -10.79 11.65
N PHE A 203 -8.24 -9.87 12.57
CA PHE A 203 -7.21 -8.83 12.39
C PHE A 203 -6.15 -8.90 13.48
N THR A 204 -5.58 -10.09 13.68
CA THR A 204 -4.58 -10.32 14.74
C THR A 204 -3.18 -9.95 14.29
N ARG A 205 -2.92 -10.02 12.98
CA ARG A 205 -1.66 -9.60 12.35
C ARG A 205 -1.56 -8.09 12.24
N THR A 206 -0.33 -7.61 12.35
CA THR A 206 -0.01 -6.18 12.28
C THR A 206 1.14 -5.89 11.33
N SER A 207 1.27 -4.63 10.92
CA SER A 207 2.43 -4.16 10.15
C SER A 207 3.78 -4.32 10.89
N ASP A 208 3.76 -4.48 12.21
CA ASP A 208 4.98 -4.69 13.00
C ASP A 208 5.42 -6.17 12.97
N ASP A 209 4.49 -7.10 12.73
CA ASP A 209 4.81 -8.53 12.55
C ASP A 209 5.46 -8.80 11.19
N ILE A 210 5.39 -7.84 10.27
CA ILE A 210 6.02 -7.89 8.95
C ILE A 210 7.44 -7.35 9.08
N GLY A 211 8.40 -8.25 9.33
CA GLY A 211 9.80 -7.90 9.64
C GLY A 211 10.53 -7.03 8.61
N ASP A 212 9.99 -6.89 7.40
CA ASP A 212 10.59 -6.12 6.31
C ASP A 212 9.85 -4.82 5.92
N TYR A 213 8.82 -4.38 6.66
CA TYR A 213 8.17 -3.10 6.38
C TYR A 213 9.15 -1.93 6.66
N ARG A 214 9.57 -1.19 5.63
CA ARG A 214 10.55 -0.08 5.72
C ARG A 214 9.87 1.29 5.75
N LEU A 215 10.38 2.22 6.56
CA LEU A 215 9.97 3.63 6.54
C LEU A 215 11.15 4.47 6.02
N VAL A 216 10.90 5.29 4.99
CA VAL A 216 11.91 6.15 4.33
C VAL A 216 11.30 7.50 3.99
N PRO A 217 12.07 8.56 3.73
CA PRO A 217 11.50 9.80 3.19
C PRO A 217 10.86 9.58 1.82
N TRP A 218 9.82 10.35 1.51
CA TRP A 218 9.10 10.26 0.25
C TRP A 218 10.00 10.26 -1.00
N PRO A 219 11.00 11.16 -1.17
CA PRO A 219 11.84 11.16 -2.36
C PRO A 219 12.57 9.83 -2.63
N ALA A 220 12.92 9.10 -1.56
CA ALA A 220 13.54 7.79 -1.68
C ALA A 220 12.56 6.73 -2.19
N LEU A 221 11.34 6.69 -1.63
CA LEU A 221 10.30 5.78 -2.09
C LEU A 221 9.88 6.12 -3.53
N GLU A 222 9.67 7.42 -3.83
CA GLU A 222 9.26 7.90 -5.15
C GLU A 222 10.22 7.45 -6.26
N ALA A 223 11.53 7.56 -6.02
CA ALA A 223 12.54 7.11 -6.98
C ALA A 223 12.57 5.59 -7.16
N TRP A 224 12.20 4.83 -6.12
CA TRP A 224 12.19 3.37 -6.12
C TRP A 224 10.97 2.78 -6.83
N VAL A 225 9.79 3.40 -6.68
CA VAL A 225 8.50 2.91 -7.20
C VAL A 225 8.57 2.45 -8.67
N PRO A 226 9.00 3.26 -9.65
CA PRO A 226 9.00 2.83 -11.05
C PRO A 226 9.92 1.63 -11.32
N THR A 227 11.02 1.53 -10.58
CA THR A 227 11.96 0.41 -10.73
C THR A 227 11.35 -0.87 -10.17
N ARG A 228 10.64 -0.78 -9.03
CA ARG A 228 9.94 -1.92 -8.44
C ARG A 228 8.82 -2.41 -9.36
N VAL A 229 7.97 -1.51 -9.88
CA VAL A 229 6.89 -1.88 -10.80
C VAL A 229 7.43 -2.62 -12.03
N LYS A 230 8.47 -2.08 -12.69
CA LYS A 230 9.10 -2.74 -13.84
C LYS A 230 9.60 -4.14 -13.52
N HIS A 231 10.18 -4.31 -12.34
CA HIS A 231 10.64 -5.61 -11.89
C HIS A 231 9.47 -6.59 -11.71
N LEU A 232 8.41 -6.19 -11.00
CA LEU A 232 7.21 -7.03 -10.82
C LEU A 232 6.60 -7.43 -12.17
N ILE A 233 6.49 -6.49 -13.12
CA ILE A 233 6.00 -6.77 -14.48
C ILE A 233 6.91 -7.79 -15.19
N SER A 234 8.23 -7.70 -15.03
CA SER A 234 9.16 -8.66 -15.65
C SER A 234 9.09 -10.07 -15.06
N GLU A 235 8.67 -10.22 -13.80
CA GLU A 235 8.51 -11.52 -13.15
C GLU A 235 7.25 -12.26 -13.63
N LEU A 236 6.23 -11.53 -14.11
CA LEU A 236 5.03 -12.15 -14.69
C LEU A 236 5.36 -13.02 -15.90
N SER A 237 6.23 -12.52 -16.78
CA SER A 237 6.64 -13.23 -18.00
C SER A 237 7.51 -14.46 -17.74
N LYS A 238 8.16 -14.56 -16.58
CA LYS A 238 9.01 -15.72 -16.23
C LYS A 238 8.20 -16.92 -15.77
N HIS A 239 7.13 -16.67 -15.02
CA HIS A 239 6.23 -17.73 -14.54
C HIS A 239 5.53 -18.46 -15.69
N ASP A 240 5.25 -17.76 -16.79
CA ASP A 240 4.60 -18.35 -17.97
C ASP A 240 5.54 -19.29 -18.74
N ILE A 241 6.84 -18.97 -18.82
CA ILE A 241 7.87 -19.82 -19.45
C ILE A 241 8.05 -21.13 -18.67
N ASP A 242 8.02 -21.07 -17.33
CA ASP A 242 8.16 -22.25 -16.49
C ASP A 242 6.90 -23.14 -16.52
N SER A 243 5.70 -22.56 -16.62
CA SER A 243 4.47 -23.34 -16.82
C SER A 243 4.36 -23.97 -18.22
N LEU A 244 4.81 -23.28 -19.27
CA LEU A 244 4.82 -23.79 -20.65
C LEU A 244 5.86 -24.90 -20.85
N SER A 245 7.06 -24.76 -20.25
CA SER A 245 8.10 -25.79 -20.30
C SER A 245 7.69 -27.06 -19.53
N PHE A 246 6.98 -26.92 -18.41
CA PHE A 246 6.41 -28.05 -17.69
C PHE A 246 5.32 -28.78 -18.49
N GLN A 247 4.41 -28.04 -19.16
CA GLN A 247 3.36 -28.65 -19.98
C GLN A 247 3.89 -29.32 -21.27
N GLN A 248 4.93 -28.79 -21.90
CA GLN A 248 5.57 -29.46 -23.05
C GLN A 248 6.23 -30.78 -22.65
N SER A 249 6.82 -30.87 -21.45
CA SER A 249 7.44 -32.11 -20.97
C SER A 249 6.47 -33.25 -20.65
N GLN A 250 5.19 -32.95 -20.40
CA GLN A 250 4.14 -33.96 -20.17
C GLN A 250 3.37 -34.36 -21.44
N ALA A 251 3.50 -33.59 -22.52
CA ALA A 251 2.90 -33.93 -23.81
C ALA A 251 3.79 -34.86 -24.67
N GLU A 252 5.05 -35.05 -24.27
CA GLU A 252 6.04 -35.90 -24.96
C GLU A 252 6.26 -37.28 -24.30
N THR A 253 5.42 -37.67 -23.33
CA THR A 253 5.38 -39.00 -22.70
C THR A 253 4.06 -39.72 -22.94
#